data_AF-A0A1D7Y3C5-F1
#
_entry.id   AF-A0A1D7Y3C5-F1
#
_cell.length_a   1.000
_cell.length_b   1.000
_cell.length_c   1.000
_cell.angle_alpha   90.00
_cell.angle_beta   90.00
_cell.angle_gamma   90.00
#
_symmetry.space_group_name_H-M   'P 1'
#
loop_
_entity.id
_entity.type
_entity.pdbx_description
1 polymer ?
#
loop_
_entity_poly.entity_id
_entity_poly.type
_entity_poly.pdbx_seq_one_letter_code
_entity_poly.pdbx_strand_id
1 'polypeptide(L)' 'MGRLVRIAVEEGRAARPDLQTGVCGEHGGDPESIHFFHSAGLDYVSCSPFRVPVWRPGGRR' A
#
# COMPACT_ATOMS: atom_id res chain seq x y z
N MET A 1 9.95 2.01 9.62
CA MET A 1 9.82 2.05 8.14
C MET A 1 8.68 2.94 7.66
N GLY A 2 7.48 2.91 8.25
CA GLY A 2 6.33 3.68 7.76
C GLY A 2 6.53 5.20 7.57
N ARG A 3 7.31 5.87 8.43
CA ARG A 3 7.61 7.31 8.24
C ARG A 3 8.28 7.61 6.89
N LEU A 4 9.20 6.76 6.44
CA LEU A 4 9.89 6.95 5.15
C LEU A 4 8.94 6.76 3.97
N VAL A 5 7.96 5.86 4.11
CA VAL A 5 6.93 5.65 3.08
C VAL A 5 6.10 6.91 2.87
N ARG A 6 5.69 7.58 3.95
CA ARG A 6 4.94 8.84 3.86
C ARG A 6 5.73 9.94 3.16
N ILE A 7 7.01 10.12 3.57
CA ILE A 7 7.90 11.11 2.95
C ILE A 7 8.06 10.80 1.46
N ALA A 8 8.28 9.54 1.08
CA ALA A 8 8.45 9.16 -0.31
C ALA A 8 7.21 9.45 -1.17
N VAL A 9 6.00 9.21 -0.64
CA VAL A 9 4.74 9.50 -1.33
C VAL A 9 4.53 11.01 -1.46
N GLU A 10 4.75 11.76 -0.38
CA GLU A 10 4.58 13.22 -0.34
C GLU A 10 5.54 13.92 -1.31
N GLU A 11 6.83 13.67 -1.18
CA GLU A 11 7.87 14.27 -2.02
C GLU A 11 7.73 13.81 -3.48
N GLY A 12 7.41 12.54 -3.70
CA GLY A 12 7.19 12.00 -5.05
C GLY A 12 6.03 12.68 -5.77
N ARG A 13 4.91 12.90 -5.07
CA ARG A 13 3.73 13.59 -5.62
C ARG A 13 3.91 15.09 -5.74
N ALA A 14 4.70 15.71 -4.86
CA ALA A 14 5.08 17.11 -5.00
C ALA A 14 5.89 17.34 -6.30
N ALA A 15 6.77 16.40 -6.65
CA ALA A 15 7.54 16.45 -7.89
C ALA A 15 6.74 16.04 -9.14
N ARG A 16 5.84 15.05 -9.01
CA ARG A 16 4.98 14.55 -10.09
C ARG A 16 3.58 14.25 -9.54
N PRO A 17 2.59 15.17 -9.73
CA PRO A 17 1.26 15.03 -9.13
C PRO A 17 0.49 13.75 -9.51
N ASP A 18 0.78 13.20 -10.69
CA ASP A 18 0.19 11.98 -11.26
C ASP A 18 1.00 10.71 -10.98
N LEU A 19 2.01 10.78 -10.09
CA LEU A 19 2.86 9.64 -9.76
C LEU A 19 2.04 8.51 -9.11
N GLN A 20 1.99 7.37 -9.80
CA GLN A 20 1.49 6.12 -9.24
C GLN A 20 2.51 5.51 -8.28
N THR A 21 2.02 5.09 -7.11
CA THR A 21 2.81 4.54 -6.02
C THR A 21 2.23 3.22 -5.55
N GLY A 22 3.09 2.26 -5.26
CA GLY A 22 2.67 0.96 -4.75
C GLY A 22 3.77 0.30 -3.94
N VAL A 23 3.41 -0.79 -3.27
CA VAL A 23 4.32 -1.59 -2.44
C VAL A 23 4.26 -3.05 -2.85
N CYS A 24 5.42 -3.70 -2.89
CA CYS A 24 5.55 -5.14 -3.07
C CYS A 24 6.21 -5.78 -1.84
N GLY A 25 5.96 -7.07 -1.66
CA GLY A 25 6.55 -7.88 -0.61
C GLY A 25 5.53 -8.35 0.42
N GLU A 26 6.03 -8.89 1.53
CA GLU A 26 5.20 -9.59 2.51
C GLU A 26 4.16 -8.69 3.17
N HIS A 27 4.54 -7.46 3.51
CA HIS A 27 3.66 -6.44 4.08
C HIS A 27 2.47 -6.09 3.16
N GLY A 28 2.55 -6.38 1.85
CA GLY A 28 1.43 -6.20 0.92
C GLY A 28 0.31 -7.24 1.08
N GLY A 29 0.48 -8.25 1.94
CA GLY A 29 -0.53 -9.22 2.32
C GLY A 29 -0.91 -9.20 3.81
N ASP A 30 -0.37 -8.25 4.58
CA ASP A 30 -0.67 -8.05 6.00
C ASP A 30 -1.75 -6.97 6.19
N PRO A 31 -2.90 -7.26 6.82
CA PRO A 31 -4.00 -6.30 6.93
C PRO A 31 -3.62 -4.95 7.55
N GLU A 32 -2.87 -4.96 8.66
CA GLU A 32 -2.47 -3.71 9.34
C GLU A 32 -1.54 -2.87 8.47
N SER A 33 -0.57 -3.51 7.82
CA SER A 33 0.33 -2.86 6.87
C SER A 33 -0.44 -2.27 5.69
N ILE A 34 -1.43 -2.96 5.15
CA ILE A 34 -2.20 -2.45 4.01
C ILE A 34 -3.07 -1.26 4.42
N HIS A 35 -3.68 -1.27 5.61
CA HIS A 35 -4.36 -0.10 6.15
C HIS A 35 -3.40 1.09 6.29
N PHE A 36 -2.19 0.84 6.78
CA PHE A 36 -1.15 1.87 6.82
C PHE A 36 -0.82 2.40 5.42
N PHE A 37 -0.57 1.54 4.44
CA PHE A 37 -0.22 1.95 3.07
C PHE A 37 -1.33 2.74 2.38
N HIS A 38 -2.59 2.33 2.56
CA HIS A 38 -3.74 3.08 2.08
C HIS A 38 -3.80 4.48 2.73
N SER A 39 -3.61 4.56 4.05
CA SER A 39 -3.57 5.85 4.77
C SER A 39 -2.36 6.72 4.38
N ALA A 40 -1.26 6.11 3.99
CA ALA A 40 -0.06 6.79 3.50
C ALA A 40 -0.22 7.25 2.03
N GLY A 41 -1.33 6.91 1.38
CA GLY A 41 -1.68 7.37 0.05
C GLY A 41 -1.21 6.48 -1.10
N LEU A 42 -0.79 5.23 -0.86
CA LEU A 42 -0.41 4.31 -1.93
C LEU A 42 -1.62 3.91 -2.78
N ASP A 43 -1.40 3.75 -4.08
CA ASP A 43 -2.44 3.44 -5.06
C ASP A 43 -2.72 1.93 -5.13
N TYR A 44 -1.71 1.10 -4.89
CA TYR A 44 -1.86 -0.36 -4.91
C TYR A 44 -0.89 -1.11 -4.01
N VAL A 45 -1.25 -2.35 -3.71
CA VAL A 45 -0.39 -3.35 -3.05
C VAL A 45 -0.22 -4.55 -3.96
N SER A 46 0.97 -5.15 -3.94
CA SER A 46 1.30 -6.37 -4.67
C SER A 46 1.81 -7.43 -3.70
N CYS A 47 1.13 -8.56 -3.67
CA CYS A 47 1.47 -9.70 -2.83
C CYS A 47 1.31 -11.01 -3.60
N SER A 48 1.83 -12.10 -3.02
CA SER A 48 1.70 -13.42 -3.64
C SER A 48 0.22 -13.78 -3.83
N PRO A 49 -0.14 -14.53 -4.89
CA PRO A 49 -1.53 -14.86 -5.21
C PRO A 49 -2.31 -15.46 -4.03
N PHE A 50 -1.64 -16.26 -3.19
CA PHE A 50 -2.21 -16.88 -2.00
C PHE A 50 -2.64 -15.87 -0.91
N ARG A 51 -2.07 -14.66 -0.91
CA ARG A 51 -2.36 -13.61 0.08
C ARG A 51 -3.42 -12.60 -0.41
N VAL A 52 -3.75 -12.62 -1.70
CA VAL A 52 -4.80 -11.74 -2.28
C VAL A 52 -6.18 -11.94 -1.61
N PRO A 53 -6.67 -13.17 -1.36
CA PRO A 53 -7.99 -13.36 -0.75
C PRO A 53 -8.07 -12.93 0.72
N VAL A 54 -6.94 -12.90 1.43
CA VAL A 54 -6.86 -12.56 2.87
C VAL A 54 -7.28 -11.11 3.12
N TRP A 55 -7.11 -10.23 2.12
CA TRP A 55 -7.25 -8.80 2.28
C TRP A 55 -8.49 -8.17 1.62
N ARG A 56 -9.24 -8.90 0.78
CA ARG A 56 -10.31 -8.32 -0.07
C ARG A 56 -11.24 -7.37 0.71
N PRO A 57 -11.20 -6.04 0.44
CA PRO A 57 -12.02 -5.07 1.17
C PRO A 57 -13.50 -5.36 0.92
N GLY A 58 -14.28 -5.52 2.00
CA GLY A 58 -15.70 -5.88 1.92
C GLY A 58 -16.02 -7.38 1.96
N GLY A 59 -15.01 -8.25 2.05
CA GLY A 59 -15.22 -9.67 2.35
C GLY A 59 -15.57 -9.88 3.82
N ARG A 60 -16.85 -9.77 4.17
CA ARG A 60 -17.37 -10.61 5.27
C ARG A 60 -17.07 -12.06 4.89
N ARG A 61 -16.73 -12.87 5.89
CA ARG A 61 -16.99 -14.31 5.79
C ARG A 61 -18.45 -14.53 5.44
#